data_AF-A0A1A2UPM4-F1
#
_entry.id   AF-A0A1A2UPM4-F1
#
_cell.length_a   1.000
_cell.length_b   1.000
_cell.length_c   1.000
_cell.angle_alpha   90.00
_cell.angle_beta   90.00
_cell.angle_gamma   90.00
#
_symmetry.space_group_name_H-M   'P 1'
#
loop_
_entity.id
_entity.type
_entity.pdbx_description
1 polymer ?
#
loop_
_entity_poly.entity_id
_entity_poly.type
_entity_poly.pdbx_seq_one_letter_code
_entity_poly.pdbx_strand_id
1 'polypeptide(L)'
;MRYFHKPDGAVPLVFAGATWSEDAGYDKPCPGGGTGHTNITAAYPLPRPSQDPIPVLTGYGHQEQTGACNVKGVDFNEKFVRTGD
;
A
#
# COMPACT_ATOMS: atom_id res chain seq x y z
N MET A 1 6.76 0.46 -13.06
CA MET A 1 6.58 0.52 -11.60
C MET A 1 6.87 1.94 -11.16
N ARG A 2 6.06 2.52 -10.27
CA ARG A 2 6.39 3.80 -9.59
C ARG A 2 6.47 3.54 -8.09
N TYR A 3 7.46 4.16 -7.44
CA TYR A 3 7.68 4.06 -6.01
C TYR A 3 7.21 5.35 -5.33
N PHE A 4 6.37 5.22 -4.31
CA PHE A 4 5.93 6.35 -3.48
C PHE A 4 6.71 6.34 -2.16
N HIS A 5 7.27 7.49 -1.80
CA HIS A 5 8.08 7.65 -0.60
C HIS A 5 7.19 7.73 0.65
N LYS A 6 7.41 6.84 1.61
CA LYS A 6 7.01 6.97 3.01
C LYS A 6 8.28 7.11 3.86
N PRO A 7 8.24 7.80 5.02
CA PRO A 7 9.38 7.88 5.93
C PRO A 7 9.98 6.51 6.29
N ASP A 8 9.15 5.47 6.25
CA ASP A 8 9.48 4.12 6.69
C ASP A 8 9.62 3.09 5.54
N GLY A 9 9.64 3.54 4.28
CA GLY A 9 9.80 2.64 3.12
C GLY A 9 9.27 3.16 1.79
N ALA A 10 9.24 2.27 0.80
CA ALA A 10 8.67 2.54 -0.52
C ALA A 10 7.48 1.63 -0.79
N VAL A 11 6.42 2.18 -1.39
CA VAL A 11 5.23 1.42 -1.82
C VAL A 11 5.32 1.17 -3.34
N PRO A 12 5.49 -0.09 -3.79
CA PRO A 12 5.52 -0.41 -5.21
C PRO A 12 4.10 -0.49 -5.77
N LEU A 13 3.76 0.40 -6.71
CA LEU A 13 2.47 0.38 -7.39
C LEU A 13 2.60 0.02 -8.88
N VAL A 14 1.64 -0.78 -9.35
CA VAL A 14 1.46 -1.13 -10.77
C VAL A 14 0.21 -0.43 -11.29
N PHE A 15 0.31 0.26 -12.43
CA PHE A 15 -0.82 0.93 -13.06
C PHE A 15 -1.41 0.09 -14.19
N ALA A 16 -2.69 -0.21 -14.10
CA ALA A 16 -3.46 -0.87 -15.15
C ALA A 16 -4.94 -0.47 -15.05
N GLY A 17 -5.64 -0.34 -16.19
CA GLY A 17 -7.09 -0.13 -16.19
C GLY A 17 -7.57 1.07 -15.34
N ALA A 18 -6.88 2.21 -15.43
CA ALA A 18 -7.17 3.43 -14.65
C ALA A 18 -7.10 3.27 -13.11
N THR A 19 -6.36 2.26 -12.64
CA THR A 19 -6.16 1.97 -11.21
C THR A 19 -4.68 1.68 -10.96
N TRP A 20 -4.15 2.24 -9.88
CA TRP A 20 -2.88 1.76 -9.31
C TRP A 20 -3.20 0.66 -8.30
N SER A 21 -2.44 -0.43 -8.33
CA SER A 21 -2.60 -1.54 -7.40
C SER A 21 -1.30 -1.85 -6.69
N GLU A 22 -1.43 -2.22 -5.41
CA GLU A 22 -0.38 -2.78 -4.57
C GLU A 22 -0.68 -4.27 -4.34
N ASP A 23 0.35 -5.08 -4.50
CA ASP A 23 0.38 -6.49 -4.11
C ASP A 23 1.81 -6.74 -3.60
N ALA A 24 1.95 -6.81 -2.27
CA ALA A 24 3.24 -6.87 -1.62
C ALA A 24 3.24 -7.90 -0.50
N GLY A 25 4.27 -8.75 -0.49
CA GLY A 25 4.50 -9.75 0.55
C GLY A 25 5.92 -9.66 1.09
N TYR A 26 6.07 -9.67 2.42
CA TYR A 26 7.40 -9.65 3.05
C TYR A 26 7.38 -10.26 4.45
N ASP A 27 8.52 -10.86 4.83
CA ASP A 27 8.75 -11.36 6.18
C ASP A 27 9.32 -10.26 7.08
N LYS A 28 8.87 -10.22 8.33
CA LYS A 28 9.41 -9.32 9.35
C LYS A 28 9.52 -10.00 10.71
N PRO A 29 10.52 -9.63 11.53
CA PRO A 29 10.61 -10.08 12.92
C PRO A 29 9.38 -9.63 13.72
N CYS A 30 8.90 -10.50 14.60
CA CYS A 30 7.78 -10.22 15.49
C CYS A 30 8.27 -9.66 16.84
N PRO A 31 7.54 -8.72 17.47
CA PRO A 31 7.93 -8.18 18.78
C PRO A 31 8.07 -9.23 19.88
N GLY A 32 7.26 -10.29 19.83
CA GLY A 32 7.31 -11.43 20.77
C GLY A 32 8.37 -12.49 20.44
N GLY A 33 9.23 -12.25 19.43
CA GLY A 33 10.14 -13.24 18.89
C GLY A 33 9.54 -14.06 17.74
N GLY A 34 10.41 -14.65 16.92
CA GLY A 34 10.03 -15.35 15.70
C GLY A 34 9.79 -14.40 14.51
N THR A 35 9.37 -14.99 13.39
CA THR A 35 9.11 -14.28 12.12
C THR A 35 7.63 -14.36 11.78
N GLY A 36 7.09 -13.26 11.26
CA GLY A 36 5.76 -13.22 10.67
C GLY A 36 5.82 -12.80 9.21
N HIS A 37 4.88 -13.29 8.42
CA HIS A 37 4.73 -12.94 7.01
C HIS A 37 3.60 -11.92 6.87
N THR A 38 3.88 -10.78 6.24
CA THR A 38 2.89 -9.72 5.96
C THR A 38 2.50 -9.78 4.50
N ASN A 39 1.21 -9.73 4.22
CA ASN A 39 0.65 -9.55 2.88
C ASN A 39 -0.20 -8.28 2.86
N ILE A 40 -0.03 -7.47 1.81
CA ILE A 40 -0.74 -6.21 1.58
C ILE A 40 -1.32 -6.24 0.16
N THR A 41 -2.62 -5.95 0.07
CA THR A 41 -3.29 -5.68 -1.20
C THR A 41 -4.00 -4.33 -1.11
N ALA A 42 -3.85 -3.49 -2.13
CA ALA A 42 -4.55 -2.20 -2.15
C ALA A 42 -4.86 -1.74 -3.57
N ALA A 43 -5.92 -0.95 -3.71
CA ALA A 43 -6.35 -0.35 -4.96
C ALA A 43 -6.52 1.17 -4.81
N TYR A 44 -5.99 1.90 -5.77
CA TYR A 44 -5.98 3.35 -5.83
C TYR A 44 -6.50 3.79 -7.21
N PRO A 45 -7.84 3.89 -7.38
CA PRO A 45 -8.42 4.30 -8.65
C PRO A 45 -8.08 5.76 -8.97
N LEU A 46 -7.95 6.09 -10.26
CA LEU A 46 -7.80 7.49 -10.66
C LEU A 46 -9.00 8.32 -10.19
N PRO A 47 -8.78 9.55 -9.69
CA PRO A 47 -9.86 10.44 -9.30
C PRO A 47 -10.77 10.74 -10.50
N ARG A 48 -12.06 10.95 -10.22
CA ARG A 48 -13.06 11.36 -11.20
C ARG A 48 -13.62 12.74 -10.82
N PRO A 49 -13.54 13.74 -11.71
CA PRO A 49 -12.95 13.71 -13.06
C PRO A 49 -11.43 13.48 -13.02
N SER A 50 -10.86 12.92 -14.09
CA SER A 50 -9.43 12.68 -14.20
C SER A 50 -8.65 14.00 -14.10
N GLN A 51 -7.64 14.03 -13.24
CA GLN A 51 -6.77 15.18 -13.02
C GLN A 51 -5.36 14.83 -13.47
N ASP A 52 -4.71 15.76 -14.18
CA ASP A 52 -3.31 15.65 -14.59
C ASP A 52 -2.61 17.01 -14.36
N PRO A 53 -1.61 17.09 -13.46
CA PRO A 53 -1.16 16.03 -12.57
C PRO A 53 -2.22 15.62 -11.54
N ILE A 54 -2.12 14.40 -11.01
CA ILE A 54 -2.96 13.92 -9.91
C ILE A 54 -2.47 14.59 -8.61
N PRO A 55 -3.24 15.49 -7.96
CA PRO A 55 -2.81 16.15 -6.73
C PRO A 55 -2.94 15.22 -5.51
N VAL A 56 -3.94 14.36 -5.54
CA VAL A 56 -4.28 13.41 -4.47
C VAL A 56 -4.68 12.08 -5.09
N LEU A 57 -4.04 11.00 -4.64
CA LEU A 57 -4.44 9.64 -4.94
C LEU A 57 -4.88 8.95 -3.66
N THR A 58 -6.15 8.56 -3.60
CA THR A 58 -6.73 7.85 -2.45
C THR A 58 -6.87 6.38 -2.79
N GLY A 59 -6.60 5.50 -1.83
CA GLY A 59 -6.82 4.08 -1.98
C GLY A 59 -7.32 3.41 -0.71
N TYR A 60 -7.75 2.18 -0.92
CA TYR A 60 -8.29 1.27 0.07
C TYR A 60 -7.52 -0.02 -0.02
N GLY A 61 -7.11 -0.56 1.11
CA GLY A 61 -6.32 -1.77 1.15
C GLY A 61 -6.64 -2.66 2.33
N HIS A 62 -6.09 -3.86 2.26
CA HIS A 62 -6.17 -4.89 3.26
C HIS A 62 -4.76 -5.39 3.54
N GLN A 63 -4.42 -5.49 4.82
CA GLN A 63 -3.18 -6.08 5.28
C GLN A 63 -3.47 -7.23 6.23
N GLU A 64 -2.84 -8.36 6.02
CA GLU A 64 -2.87 -9.48 6.96
C GLU A 64 -1.46 -9.88 7.38
N GLN A 65 -1.35 -10.47 8.56
CA GLN A 65 -0.09 -11.00 9.05
C GLN A 65 -0.28 -12.42 9.60
N THR A 66 0.58 -13.34 9.16
CA THR A 66 0.61 -14.73 9.62
C THR A 66 1.94 -15.06 10.30
N GLY A 67 2.04 -16.24 10.91
CA GLY A 67 3.24 -16.67 11.64
C GLY A 67 3.23 -16.26 13.12
N ALA A 68 4.41 -15.92 13.66
CA ALA A 68 4.60 -15.73 15.10
C ALA A 68 3.84 -14.52 15.70
N CYS A 69 3.53 -13.51 14.88
CA CYS A 69 2.67 -12.38 15.24
C CYS A 69 1.52 -12.27 14.26
N ASN A 70 0.56 -13.18 14.44
CA ASN A 70 -0.65 -13.21 13.64
C ASN A 70 -1.51 -11.98 13.96
N VAL A 71 -1.76 -11.17 12.94
CA VAL A 71 -2.73 -10.08 12.98
C VAL A 71 -3.83 -10.47 12.02
N LYS A 72 -5.04 -10.65 12.55
CA LYS A 72 -6.23 -10.81 11.73
C LYS A 72 -6.36 -9.59 10.81
N GLY A 73 -6.62 -9.85 9.53
CA GLY A 73 -6.64 -8.85 8.48
C GLY A 73 -7.24 -7.52 8.89
N VAL A 74 -6.52 -6.44 8.60
CA VAL A 74 -6.90 -5.06 8.89
C VAL A 74 -7.07 -4.29 7.59
N ASP A 75 -8.21 -3.63 7.46
CA ASP A 75 -8.46 -2.72 6.36
C ASP A 75 -7.84 -1.35 6.66
N PHE A 76 -7.32 -0.69 5.63
CA PHE A 76 -6.75 0.64 5.74
C PHE A 76 -7.18 1.54 4.59
N ASN A 77 -7.19 2.85 4.89
CA ASN A 77 -7.36 3.91 3.91
C ASN A 77 -6.04 4.67 3.81
N GLU A 78 -5.61 4.95 2.59
CA GLU A 78 -4.37 5.67 2.33
C GLU A 78 -4.58 6.83 1.36
N LYS A 79 -3.80 7.89 1.55
CA LYS A 79 -3.78 9.06 0.69
C LYS A 79 -2.34 9.44 0.36
N PHE A 80 -2.01 9.45 -0.92
CA PHE A 80 -0.80 10.08 -1.44
C PHE A 80 -1.11 11.51 -1.85
N VAL A 81 -0.32 12.46 -1.37
CA VAL A 81 -0.40 13.88 -1.74
C VAL A 81 0.84 14.23 -2.54
N ARG A 82 0.64 14.78 -3.74
CA ARG A 82 1.74 15.30 -4.56
C ARG A 82 2.32 16.54 -3.89
N THR A 83 3.63 16.55 -3.62
CA THR A 83 4.34 17.64 -2.92
C THR A 83 5.30 18.44 -3.81
N GLY A 84 5.36 18.12 -5.10
CA GLY A 84 6.22 18.78 -6.08
C GLY A 84 5.94 18.29 -7.50
N ASP A 85 6.68 18.83 -8.47
CA ASP A 85 6.54 18.53 -9.89
C ASP A 85 7.65 17.68 -10.49
#